data_AF-A0A7W6Q3G3-F1
#
_entry.id   AF-A0A7W6Q3G3-F1
#
_cell.length_a   1.000
_cell.length_b   1.000
_cell.length_c   1.000
_cell.angle_alpha   90.00
_cell.angle_beta   90.00
_cell.angle_gamma   90.00
#
_symmetry.space_group_name_H-M   'P 1'
#
loop_
_entity.id
_entity.type
_entity.pdbx_description
1 polymer ?
#
loop_
_entity_poly.entity_id
_entity_poly.type
_entity_poly.pdbx_seq_one_letter_code
_entity_poly.pdbx_strand_id
1 'polypeptide(L)'
;MSEHDRKFDAALTELAQTGIRQSNFRPPLLRLQRRMGWLVKPPHYAPFWRVVLGYALWFGPVWGPLMWFLTWRAQGHGLVAALVASVCAGLLFGVLMAIYYRRSRSRNKLSSWDDL
;
A
#
# COMPACT_ATOMS: atom_id res chain seq x y z
N MET A 1 -22.48 -13.75 -4.62
CA MET A 1 -21.20 -13.10 -4.93
C MET A 1 -21.49 -11.62 -5.14
N SER A 2 -20.87 -10.72 -4.36
CA SER A 2 -21.14 -9.28 -4.47
C SER A 2 -20.57 -8.73 -5.79
N GLU A 3 -21.16 -7.68 -6.35
CA GLU A 3 -20.65 -7.00 -7.56
C GLU A 3 -19.18 -6.58 -7.38
N HIS A 4 -18.83 -6.12 -6.18
CA HIS A 4 -17.46 -5.75 -5.83
C HIS A 4 -16.49 -6.94 -5.92
N ASP A 5 -16.91 -8.15 -5.52
CA ASP A 5 -16.06 -9.33 -5.60
C ASP A 5 -15.81 -9.74 -7.04
N ARG A 6 -16.83 -9.63 -7.91
CA ARG A 6 -16.68 -9.87 -9.35
C ARG A 6 -15.67 -8.91 -9.98
N LYS A 7 -15.78 -7.60 -9.69
CA LYS A 7 -14.82 -6.58 -10.18
C LYS A 7 -13.41 -6.81 -9.63
N PHE A 8 -13.30 -7.25 -8.38
CA PHE A 8 -12.02 -7.59 -7.78
C PHE A 8 -11.35 -8.76 -8.47
N ASP A 9 -12.09 -9.82 -8.78
CA ASP A 9 -11.57 -11.00 -9.46
C ASP A 9 -11.22 -10.69 -10.93
N ALA A 10 -12.01 -9.85 -11.61
CA ALA A 10 -11.68 -9.31 -12.92
C ALA A 10 -10.37 -8.50 -12.90
N ALA A 11 -10.22 -7.61 -11.91
CA ALA A 11 -8.98 -6.84 -11.71
C ALA A 11 -7.77 -7.75 -11.49
N LEU A 12 -7.91 -8.81 -10.67
CA LEU A 12 -6.83 -9.77 -10.46
C LEU A 12 -6.50 -10.56 -11.72
N THR A 13 -7.50 -10.90 -12.52
CA THR A 13 -7.33 -11.61 -13.79
C THR A 13 -6.59 -10.73 -14.79
N GLU A 14 -6.99 -9.47 -14.94
CA GLU A 14 -6.30 -8.49 -15.77
C GLU A 14 -4.84 -8.29 -15.30
N LEU A 15 -4.62 -8.12 -13.99
CA LEU A 15 -3.29 -8.03 -13.40
C LEU A 15 -2.44 -9.30 -13.63
N ALA A 16 -3.05 -10.50 -13.60
CA ALA A 16 -2.36 -11.75 -13.86
C ALA A 16 -1.99 -11.94 -15.35
N GLN A 17 -2.73 -11.29 -16.27
CA GLN A 17 -2.40 -11.24 -17.69
C GLN A 17 -1.26 -10.26 -17.99
N THR A 18 -0.92 -9.37 -17.05
CA THR A 18 0.26 -8.51 -17.16
C THR A 18 1.54 -9.22 -16.70
N GLY A 19 2.70 -8.70 -17.08
CA GLY A 19 4.00 -9.15 -16.57
C GLY A 19 4.27 -8.80 -15.10
N ILE A 20 3.30 -8.26 -14.35
CA ILE A 20 3.47 -7.88 -12.95
C ILE A 20 3.52 -9.14 -12.08
N ARG A 21 4.55 -9.25 -11.24
CA ARG A 21 4.72 -10.38 -10.32
C ARG A 21 3.53 -10.47 -9.34
N GLN A 22 3.02 -11.69 -9.10
CA GLN A 22 1.90 -11.94 -8.20
C GLN A 22 2.07 -11.37 -6.78
N SER A 23 3.29 -11.36 -6.27
CA SER A 23 3.62 -10.78 -4.97
C SER A 23 3.34 -9.28 -4.90
N ASN A 24 3.42 -8.57 -6.02
CA ASN A 24 3.28 -7.12 -6.10
C ASN A 24 1.82 -6.68 -6.20
N PHE A 25 0.97 -7.48 -6.87
CA PHE A 25 -0.46 -7.15 -6.99
C PHE A 25 -1.34 -7.80 -5.90
N ARG A 26 -0.82 -8.76 -5.13
CA ARG A 26 -1.46 -9.34 -3.93
C ARG A 26 -0.63 -9.11 -2.65
N PRO A 27 -0.41 -7.84 -2.23
CA PRO A 27 0.36 -7.60 -1.03
C PRO A 27 -0.31 -8.20 0.22
N PRO A 28 0.44 -8.62 1.25
CA PRO A 28 -0.11 -9.16 2.50
C PRO A 28 -1.19 -8.27 3.13
N LEU A 29 -1.01 -6.94 3.05
CA LEU A 29 -1.97 -5.95 3.55
C LEU A 29 -3.35 -6.08 2.88
N LEU A 30 -3.39 -6.35 1.57
CA LEU A 30 -4.65 -6.55 0.83
C LEU A 30 -5.39 -7.81 1.32
N ARG A 31 -4.65 -8.88 1.60
CA ARG A 31 -5.22 -10.13 2.13
C ARG A 31 -5.80 -9.92 3.52
N LEU A 32 -5.11 -9.16 4.38
CA LEU A 32 -5.57 -8.85 5.72
C LEU A 32 -6.85 -8.00 5.68
N GLN A 33 -6.88 -6.94 4.88
CA GLN A 33 -8.05 -6.07 4.74
C GLN A 33 -9.28 -6.82 4.23
N ARG A 34 -9.12 -7.73 3.25
CA ARG A 34 -10.25 -8.58 2.79
C ARG A 34 -10.71 -9.58 3.84
N ARG A 35 -9.79 -10.17 4.63
CA ARG A 35 -10.17 -11.03 5.77
C ARG A 35 -10.96 -10.29 6.84
N MET A 36 -10.72 -8.98 7.00
CA MET A 36 -11.52 -8.11 7.88
C MET A 36 -12.86 -7.69 7.26
N GLY A 37 -13.23 -8.21 6.08
CA GLY A 37 -14.50 -7.93 5.42
C GLY A 37 -14.55 -6.57 4.70
N TRP A 38 -13.43 -5.87 4.56
CA TRP A 38 -13.41 -4.57 3.90
C TRP A 38 -13.47 -4.71 2.37
N LEU A 39 -14.30 -3.88 1.73
CA LEU A 39 -14.38 -3.74 0.28
C LEU A 39 -13.18 -2.94 -0.23
N VAL A 40 -12.05 -3.63 -0.37
CA VAL A 40 -10.77 -3.04 -0.76
C VAL A 40 -10.42 -3.38 -2.21
N LYS A 41 -10.00 -2.35 -2.95
CA LYS A 41 -9.50 -2.46 -4.31
C LYS A 41 -8.01 -2.86 -4.28
N PRO A 42 -7.51 -3.60 -5.29
CA PRO A 42 -6.07 -3.81 -5.43
C PRO A 42 -5.32 -2.47 -5.50
N PRO A 43 -4.05 -2.38 -5.05
CA PRO A 43 -3.30 -1.11 -5.01
C PRO A 43 -3.24 -0.36 -6.34
N HIS A 44 -3.30 -1.09 -7.46
CA HIS A 44 -3.28 -0.54 -8.82
C HIS A 44 -4.60 0.17 -9.20
N TYR A 45 -5.73 -0.21 -8.59
CA TYR A 45 -7.07 0.34 -8.84
C TYR A 45 -7.57 1.19 -7.66
N ALA A 46 -6.85 1.21 -6.55
CA ALA A 46 -7.15 2.03 -5.40
C ALA A 46 -6.83 3.51 -5.67
N PRO A 47 -7.59 4.45 -5.07
CA PRO A 47 -7.25 5.87 -5.14
C PRO A 47 -5.90 6.13 -4.46
N PHE A 48 -5.17 7.13 -4.98
CA PHE A 48 -3.80 7.46 -4.56
C PHE A 48 -3.65 7.57 -3.04
N TRP A 49 -4.55 8.29 -2.38
CA TRP A 49 -4.51 8.51 -0.93
C TRP A 49 -4.66 7.22 -0.11
N ARG A 50 -5.44 6.23 -0.56
CA ARG A 50 -5.58 4.94 0.14
C ARG A 50 -4.29 4.14 0.09
N VAL A 51 -3.57 4.21 -1.03
CA VAL A 51 -2.26 3.57 -1.16
C VAL A 51 -1.27 4.26 -0.23
N VAL A 52 -1.22 5.61 -0.21
CA VAL A 52 -0.35 6.36 0.69
C VAL A 52 -0.61 5.99 2.15
N LEU A 53 -1.85 6.10 2.62
CA LEU A 53 -2.20 5.81 4.01
C LEU A 53 -1.97 4.34 4.38
N GLY A 54 -2.32 3.40 3.50
CA GLY A 54 -2.13 1.97 3.75
C GLY A 54 -0.66 1.61 3.93
N TYR A 55 0.23 2.15 3.10
CA TYR A 55 1.67 1.91 3.20
C TYR A 55 2.31 2.73 4.32
N ALA A 56 1.86 3.96 4.59
CA ALA A 56 2.35 4.77 5.71
C ALA A 56 2.01 4.14 7.06
N LEU A 57 0.78 3.64 7.21
CA LEU A 57 0.31 2.98 8.45
C LEU A 57 0.97 1.62 8.67
N TRP A 58 1.42 0.96 7.61
CA TRP A 58 2.22 -0.26 7.73
C TRP A 58 3.69 0.05 8.04
N PHE A 59 4.30 0.97 7.31
CA PHE A 59 5.73 1.24 7.39
C PHE A 59 6.10 2.04 8.63
N GLY A 60 5.37 3.12 8.95
CA GLY A 60 5.70 4.01 10.07
C GLY A 60 5.77 3.30 11.42
N PRO A 61 4.74 2.54 11.83
CA PRO A 61 4.75 1.79 13.10
C PRO A 61 5.74 0.62 13.17
N VAL A 62 6.25 0.13 12.04
CA VAL A 62 7.29 -0.92 12.02
C VAL A 62 8.67 -0.29 12.05
N TRP A 63 8.91 0.70 11.19
CA TRP A 63 10.20 1.36 11.03
C TRP A 63 10.53 2.29 12.21
N GLY A 64 9.55 3.00 12.75
CA GLY A 64 9.74 3.93 13.87
C GLY A 64 10.29 3.28 15.14
N PRO A 65 9.63 2.25 15.69
CA PRO A 65 10.15 1.49 16.83
C PRO A 65 11.50 0.83 16.53
N LEU A 66 11.69 0.30 15.32
CA LEU A 66 12.97 -0.27 14.90
C LEU A 66 14.11 0.77 15.02
N MET A 67 13.92 1.96 14.44
CA MET A 67 14.90 3.06 14.52
C MET A 67 15.07 3.59 15.94
N TRP A 68 14.00 3.58 16.74
CA TRP A 68 14.02 3.96 18.14
C TRP A 68 14.99 3.08 18.94
N PHE A 69 14.85 1.77 18.84
CA PHE A 69 15.68 0.82 19.59
C PHE A 69 17.11 0.70 19.04
N LEU A 70 17.31 0.85 17.73
CA LEU A 70 18.64 0.71 17.12
C LEU A 70 19.51 1.96 17.24
N THR A 71 18.92 3.15 17.16
CA THR A 71 19.69 4.39 16.95
C THR A 71 19.18 5.56 17.77
N TRP A 72 17.90 5.92 17.67
CA TRP A 72 17.44 7.21 18.15
C TRP A 72 17.46 7.34 19.66
N ARG A 73 17.15 6.26 20.39
CA ARG A 73 17.27 6.21 21.84
C ARG A 73 18.71 6.45 22.31
N ALA A 74 19.70 5.85 21.63
CA ALA A 74 21.11 6.00 21.98
C ALA A 74 21.68 7.40 21.68
N GLN A 75 21.08 8.08 20.69
CA GLN A 75 21.45 9.46 20.31
C GLN A 75 20.75 10.53 21.15
N GLY A 76 19.91 10.15 22.12
CA GLY A 76 19.19 11.09 22.98
C GLY A 76 18.05 11.83 22.28
N HIS A 77 17.53 11.33 21.15
CA HIS A 77 16.38 11.95 20.50
C HIS A 77 15.14 11.87 21.38
N GLY A 78 14.37 12.96 21.42
CA GLY A 78 13.08 12.99 22.10
C GLY A 78 12.04 12.10 21.40
N LEU A 79 11.13 11.53 22.19
CA LEU A 79 10.05 10.67 21.68
C LEU A 79 9.21 11.36 20.59
N VAL A 80 8.94 12.66 20.74
CA VAL A 80 8.18 13.45 19.76
C VAL A 80 8.91 13.55 18.43
N ALA A 81 10.23 13.79 18.44
CA ALA A 81 11.02 13.87 17.21
C ALA A 81 11.04 12.52 16.48
N ALA A 82 11.18 11.41 17.22
CA ALA A 82 11.11 10.07 16.66
C ALA A 82 9.74 9.76 16.04
N LEU A 83 8.64 10.15 16.70
CA LEU A 83 7.29 9.99 16.17
C LEU A 83 7.08 10.79 14.88
N VAL A 84 7.47 12.06 14.86
CA VAL A 84 7.38 12.91 13.66
C VAL A 84 8.19 12.32 12.51
N ALA A 85 9.44 11.91 12.77
CA ALA A 85 10.30 11.28 11.77
C ALA A 85 9.69 9.98 11.22
N SER A 86 9.09 9.16 12.08
CA SER A 86 8.42 7.91 11.69
C SER A 86 7.21 8.16 10.80
N VAL A 87 6.39 9.17 11.13
CA VAL A 87 5.23 9.57 10.34
C VAL A 87 5.67 10.12 8.99
N CYS A 88 6.65 11.03 8.95
CA CYS A 88 7.18 11.60 7.72
C CYS A 88 7.78 10.51 6.80
N ALA A 89 8.55 9.58 7.35
CA ALA A 89 9.11 8.46 6.60
C ALA A 89 8.02 7.54 6.05
N GLY A 90 7.00 7.21 6.86
CA GLY A 90 5.84 6.44 6.44
C GLY A 90 5.07 7.11 5.29
N LEU A 91 4.77 8.40 5.42
CA LEU A 91 4.09 9.17 4.38
C LEU A 91 4.90 9.24 3.08
N LEU A 92 6.21 9.53 3.17
CA LEU A 92 7.10 9.55 2.01
C LEU A 92 7.13 8.20 1.31
N PHE A 93 7.28 7.11 2.07
CA PHE A 93 7.25 5.76 1.52
C PHE A 93 5.90 5.45 0.86
N GLY A 94 4.80 5.82 1.51
CA GLY A 94 3.46 5.67 0.94
C GLY A 94 3.27 6.43 -0.37
N VAL A 95 3.78 7.66 -0.47
CA VAL A 95 3.77 8.46 -1.70
C VAL A 95 4.59 7.79 -2.81
N LEU A 96 5.79 7.32 -2.50
CA LEU A 96 6.63 6.60 -3.47
C LEU A 96 5.94 5.33 -3.99
N MET A 97 5.31 4.55 -3.11
CA MET A 97 4.53 3.38 -3.50
C MET A 97 3.32 3.75 -4.34
N ALA A 98 2.58 4.80 -3.98
CA ALA A 98 1.44 5.25 -4.75
C ALA A 98 1.83 5.72 -6.17
N ILE A 99 2.96 6.42 -6.31
CA ILE A 99 3.53 6.79 -7.62
C ILE A 99 3.93 5.53 -8.40
N TYR A 100 4.60 4.58 -7.74
CA TYR A 100 4.99 3.31 -8.36
C TYR A 100 3.79 2.55 -8.91
N TYR A 101 2.72 2.37 -8.11
CA TYR A 101 1.52 1.67 -8.55
C TYR A 101 0.79 2.42 -9.67
N ARG A 102 0.73 3.75 -9.62
CA ARG A 102 0.14 4.56 -10.69
C ARG A 102 0.92 4.45 -11.99
N ARG A 103 2.26 4.46 -11.92
CA ARG A 103 3.14 4.30 -13.08
C ARG A 103 3.08 2.88 -13.63
N SER A 104 3.02 1.87 -12.76
CA SER A 104 2.82 0.47 -13.14
C SER A 104 1.50 0.28 -13.89
N ARG A 105 0.40 0.86 -13.37
CA ARG A 105 -0.91 0.85 -14.01
C ARG A 105 -0.87 1.45 -15.42
N SER A 106 -0.28 2.63 -15.55
CA SER A 106 -0.16 3.32 -16.84
C SER A 106 0.70 2.54 -17.84
N ARG A 107 1.81 1.94 -17.39
CA ARG A 107 2.69 1.13 -18.25
C ARG A 107 2.02 -0.15 -18.76
N ASN A 108 1.18 -0.77 -17.94
CA ASN A 108 0.48 -2.00 -18.29
C ASN A 108 -0.91 -1.76 -18.92
N LYS A 109 -1.27 -0.49 -19.21
CA LYS A 109 -2.55 -0.10 -19.83
C LYS A 109 -3.78 -0.73 -19.15
N LEU A 110 -3.73 -0.86 -17.82
CA LEU A 110 -4.82 -1.46 -17.04
C LEU A 110 -6.10 -0.63 -17.17
N SER A 111 -7.24 -1.32 -17.24
CA SER A 111 -8.59 -0.73 -17.31
C SER A 111 -8.90 0.14 -16.08
N SER A 112 -9.97 0.94 -16.16
CA SER A 112 -10.48 1.62 -14.98
C SER A 112 -11.29 0.67 -14.11
N TRP A 113 -11.34 0.92 -12.79
CA TRP A 113 -12.15 0.09 -11.89
C TRP A 113 -13.63 0.14 -12.25
N ASP A 114 -14.08 1.25 -12.82
CA ASP A 114 -15.49 1.44 -13.16
C ASP A 114 -15.84 0.69 -14.45
N ASP A 115 -14.85 0.45 -15.33
CA ASP A 115 -14.97 -0.32 -16.58
C ASP A 115 -14.83 -1.85 -16.38
N LEU A 116 -14.51 -2.31 -15.16
CA LEU A 116 -14.43 -3.73 -14.78
C LEU A 116 -15.78 -4.34 -14.34
#